data_AF-U2MTZ4-F1
#
_entry.id   AF-U2MTZ4-F1
#
_cell.length_a   1.000
_cell.length_b   1.000
_cell.length_c   1.000
_cell.angle_alpha   90.00
_cell.angle_beta   90.00
_cell.angle_gamma   90.00
#
_symmetry.space_group_name_H-M   'P 1'
#
loop_
_entity.id
_entity.type
_entity.pdbx_description
1 polymer ?
#
loop_
_entity_poly.entity_id
_entity_poly.type
_entity_poly.pdbx_seq_one_letter_code
_entity_poly.pdbx_strand_id
1 'polypeptide(L)'
;MSLARHFTNKRLPVPEILAVSGDELRYLQTDLGEMSLFDAIRGGRDAGGRYNQHEKQLLVNAIKALPDIQIRGAQGLDWNCCYPQPEFNVDSVRFDLNYFKYCFLKTTELDFHELKLEANFRMFAKDLVSEPSNSFLYRDFQARNIMINKQGKPYFIDFQGGRKGPFYYDLASFLWQSSAKYPFKLRRELVYEYYYSLKNYTEVPSVRHFVERLSQFVLFRMLQVLGAYGFRGYFERKKYFLDSIPPAMENLRDLLKIGPQAFPYPYLMEILERLTQLPQFAPAEVSAPIRRDGFRTSDFNIYEAHPQDGPATFSKYDGKGPLVVRVFSFSYRRGIPEDSSGNGGGYVFDCRSTHNPGRYEPYKKLTGLDESVIRFLEDDGEILTFLAHVYDLADHHVQRYIQRGFTSLMFSFGCTGGQHRSVYCAQHLAEHLHEKFGIEVHITHREQGISQVLTTSKTF
;
A
#
# COMPACT_ATOMS: atom_id res chain seq x y z
N MET A 1 8.16 23.01 -32.08
CA MET A 1 6.94 23.75 -32.51
C MET A 1 6.00 22.91 -33.37
N SER A 2 6.49 22.18 -34.38
CA SER A 2 5.66 21.32 -35.26
C SER A 2 4.72 20.38 -34.49
N LEU A 3 5.25 19.60 -33.53
CA LEU A 3 4.45 18.71 -32.68
C LEU A 3 3.34 19.43 -31.90
N ALA A 4 3.64 20.58 -31.29
CA ALA A 4 2.67 21.33 -30.51
C ALA A 4 1.52 21.86 -31.38
N ARG A 5 1.82 22.39 -32.58
CA ARG A 5 0.80 22.83 -33.54
C ARG A 5 -0.06 21.64 -34.01
N HIS A 6 0.57 20.51 -34.33
CA HIS A 6 -0.14 19.29 -34.73
C HIS A 6 -1.13 18.82 -33.64
N PHE A 7 -0.68 18.76 -32.39
CA PHE A 7 -1.53 18.36 -31.27
C PHE A 7 -2.63 19.38 -30.96
N THR A 8 -2.33 20.68 -31.08
CA THR A 8 -3.33 21.76 -30.93
C THR A 8 -4.43 21.64 -31.99
N ASN A 9 -4.09 21.40 -33.25
CA ASN A 9 -5.05 21.19 -34.34
C ASN A 9 -5.98 19.99 -34.09
N LYS A 10 -5.49 18.99 -33.36
CA LYS A 10 -6.28 17.83 -32.93
C LYS A 10 -7.06 18.07 -31.63
N ARG A 11 -6.98 19.25 -31.02
CA ARG A 11 -7.60 19.56 -29.73
C ARG A 11 -7.14 18.59 -28.63
N LEU A 12 -5.85 18.24 -28.65
CA LEU A 12 -5.22 17.47 -27.59
C LEU A 12 -4.82 18.40 -26.43
N PRO A 13 -4.76 17.90 -25.19
CA PRO A 13 -4.49 18.73 -24.03
C PRO A 13 -2.99 19.03 -23.91
N VAL A 14 -2.48 19.92 -24.74
CA VAL A 14 -1.09 20.41 -24.75
C VAL A 14 -1.07 21.94 -24.71
N PRO A 15 0.07 22.60 -24.40
CA PRO A 15 0.21 24.04 -24.58
C PRO A 15 -0.01 24.45 -26.04
N GLU A 16 -0.79 25.51 -26.25
CA GLU A 16 -0.98 26.12 -27.56
C GLU A 16 0.14 27.12 -27.85
N ILE A 17 0.66 27.09 -29.07
CA ILE A 17 1.65 28.06 -29.56
C ILE A 17 0.92 29.29 -30.08
N LEU A 18 1.08 30.42 -29.40
CA LEU A 18 0.38 31.68 -29.68
C LEU A 18 1.10 32.54 -30.72
N ALA A 19 2.44 32.58 -30.66
CA ALA A 19 3.26 33.35 -31.58
C ALA A 19 4.63 32.71 -31.71
N VAL A 20 5.30 32.94 -32.85
CA VAL A 20 6.64 32.46 -33.15
C VAL A 20 7.41 33.59 -33.82
N SER A 21 8.67 33.81 -33.42
CA SER A 21 9.53 34.81 -34.06
C SER A 21 9.87 34.40 -35.50
N GLY A 22 10.18 35.37 -36.37
CA GLY A 22 10.49 35.09 -37.79
C GLY A 22 11.72 34.19 -38.00
N ASP A 23 12.62 34.12 -37.03
CA ASP A 23 13.80 33.25 -37.01
C ASP A 23 13.55 31.88 -36.34
N GLU A 24 12.34 31.64 -35.84
CA GLU A 24 11.91 30.42 -35.14
C GLU A 24 12.68 30.09 -33.84
N LEU A 25 13.51 31.01 -33.33
CA LEU A 25 14.28 30.81 -32.09
C LEU A 25 13.49 31.13 -30.82
N ARG A 26 12.34 31.82 -30.95
CA ARG A 26 11.50 32.22 -29.83
C ARG A 26 10.04 31.95 -30.15
N TYR A 27 9.27 31.59 -29.13
CA TYR A 27 7.84 31.40 -29.25
C TYR A 27 7.14 31.80 -27.94
N LEU A 28 5.87 32.17 -28.06
CA LEU A 28 4.95 32.32 -26.94
C LEU A 28 4.01 31.12 -26.92
N GLN A 29 3.73 30.59 -25.74
CA GLN A 29 2.78 29.51 -25.54
C GLN A 29 1.83 29.82 -24.38
N THR A 30 0.70 29.12 -24.33
CA THR A 30 -0.22 29.20 -23.19
C THR A 30 0.43 28.68 -21.91
N ASP A 31 0.16 29.37 -20.80
CA ASP A 31 0.51 28.91 -19.46
C ASP A 31 -0.54 27.91 -18.95
N LEU A 32 -0.09 26.75 -18.48
CA LEU A 32 -0.94 25.68 -17.94
C LEU A 32 -1.05 25.73 -16.40
N GLY A 33 -0.43 26.72 -15.76
CA GLY A 33 -0.33 26.87 -14.32
C GLY A 33 0.88 26.16 -13.72
N GLU A 34 0.96 26.14 -12.39
CA GLU A 34 2.15 25.65 -11.66
C GLU A 34 2.00 24.22 -11.12
N MET A 35 0.80 23.66 -11.11
CA MET A 35 0.52 22.38 -10.47
C MET A 35 0.80 21.22 -11.44
N SER A 36 1.92 20.53 -11.26
CA SER A 36 2.16 19.25 -11.91
C SER A 36 1.39 18.12 -11.22
N LEU A 37 1.11 17.02 -11.92
CA LEU A 37 0.57 15.81 -11.32
C LEU A 37 1.53 15.28 -10.26
N PHE A 38 2.85 15.43 -10.47
CA PHE A 38 3.84 15.13 -9.47
C PHE A 38 3.55 15.93 -8.18
N ASP A 39 3.31 17.23 -8.24
CA ASP A 39 3.00 18.01 -7.03
C ASP A 39 1.65 17.64 -6.43
N ALA A 40 0.63 17.41 -7.26
CA ALA A 40 -0.72 17.10 -6.82
C ALA A 40 -0.83 15.76 -6.06
N ILE A 41 0.06 14.79 -6.32
CA ILE A 41 0.07 13.47 -5.67
C ILE A 41 1.19 13.30 -4.63
N ARG A 42 1.78 14.42 -4.18
CA ARG A 42 2.93 14.40 -3.27
C ARG A 42 2.66 13.65 -1.97
N GLY A 43 1.45 13.77 -1.42
CA GLY A 43 1.06 13.13 -0.16
C GLY A 43 1.24 11.60 -0.19
N GLY A 44 0.81 10.95 -1.27
CA GLY A 44 0.96 9.51 -1.46
C GLY A 44 2.42 9.06 -1.56
N ARG A 45 3.28 9.83 -2.25
CA ARG A 45 4.72 9.55 -2.35
C ARG A 45 5.44 9.69 -1.01
N ASP A 46 5.20 10.79 -0.33
CA ASP A 46 5.83 11.10 0.95
C ASP A 46 5.37 10.09 2.02
N ALA A 47 4.15 9.57 1.90
CA ALA A 47 3.62 8.49 2.71
C ALA A 47 4.04 7.06 2.27
N GLY A 48 5.11 6.93 1.49
CA GLY A 48 5.67 5.62 1.11
C GLY A 48 4.81 4.83 0.12
N GLY A 49 4.07 5.50 -0.76
CA GLY A 49 3.19 4.87 -1.75
C GLY A 49 1.74 4.71 -1.31
N ARG A 50 1.36 5.22 -0.14
CA ARG A 50 -0.04 5.21 0.33
C ARG A 50 -0.81 6.40 -0.25
N TYR A 51 -1.29 6.26 -1.47
CA TYR A 51 -2.10 7.27 -2.16
C TYR A 51 -3.56 7.30 -1.67
N ASN A 52 -4.10 8.51 -1.46
CA ASN A 52 -5.51 8.70 -1.13
C ASN A 52 -6.42 8.61 -2.39
N GLN A 53 -7.74 8.64 -2.21
CA GLN A 53 -8.68 8.48 -3.33
C GLN A 53 -8.59 9.62 -4.36
N HIS A 54 -8.40 10.86 -3.91
CA HIS A 54 -8.26 12.00 -4.80
C HIS A 54 -7.01 11.87 -5.68
N GLU A 55 -5.87 11.52 -5.08
CA GLU A 55 -4.61 11.30 -5.80
C GLU A 55 -4.72 10.13 -6.78
N LYS A 56 -5.35 9.02 -6.37
CA LYS A 56 -5.64 7.90 -7.26
C LYS A 56 -6.50 8.33 -8.45
N GLN A 57 -7.54 9.16 -8.22
CA GLN A 57 -8.38 9.66 -9.30
C GLN A 57 -7.60 10.53 -10.29
N LEU A 58 -6.67 11.37 -9.81
CA LEU A 58 -5.78 12.15 -10.69
C LEU A 58 -4.87 11.24 -11.54
N LEU A 59 -4.33 10.17 -10.95
CA LEU A 59 -3.55 9.16 -11.67
C LEU A 59 -4.38 8.45 -12.74
N VAL A 60 -5.61 8.06 -12.40
CA VAL A 60 -6.57 7.44 -13.34
C VAL A 60 -6.89 8.38 -14.48
N ASN A 61 -7.15 9.66 -14.21
CA ASN A 61 -7.41 10.66 -15.25
C ASN A 61 -6.23 10.81 -16.21
N ALA A 62 -5.01 10.90 -15.67
CA ALA A 62 -3.78 11.00 -16.47
C ALA A 62 -3.58 9.77 -17.37
N ILE A 63 -3.76 8.57 -16.80
CA ILE A 63 -3.62 7.31 -17.54
C ILE A 63 -4.70 7.13 -18.61
N LYS A 64 -5.95 7.50 -18.32
CA LYS A 64 -7.05 7.43 -19.30
C LYS A 64 -6.85 8.38 -20.48
N ALA A 65 -6.18 9.51 -20.25
CA ALA A 65 -5.89 10.50 -21.29
C ALA A 65 -4.68 10.13 -22.17
N LEU A 66 -3.80 9.23 -21.72
CA LEU A 66 -2.58 8.85 -22.44
C LEU A 66 -2.87 8.24 -23.84
N PRO A 67 -3.81 7.27 -24.01
CA PRO A 67 -4.13 6.74 -25.34
C PRO A 67 -4.56 7.79 -26.37
N ASP A 68 -5.16 8.90 -25.93
CA ASP A 68 -5.62 9.96 -26.84
C ASP A 68 -4.44 10.62 -27.58
N ILE A 69 -3.41 11.03 -26.84
CA ILE A 69 -2.20 11.60 -27.45
C ILE A 69 -1.38 10.55 -28.21
N GLN A 70 -1.38 9.29 -27.74
CA GLN A 70 -0.64 8.22 -28.40
C GLN A 70 -1.26 7.81 -29.73
N ILE A 71 -2.58 7.67 -29.82
CA ILE A 71 -3.26 7.14 -31.02
C ILE A 71 -3.84 8.26 -31.87
N ARG A 72 -4.74 9.09 -31.33
CA ARG A 72 -5.33 10.21 -32.09
C ARG A 72 -4.25 11.23 -32.46
N GLY A 73 -3.29 11.47 -31.56
CA GLY A 73 -2.13 12.34 -31.81
C GLY A 73 -1.20 11.84 -32.92
N ALA A 74 -1.09 10.53 -33.13
CA ALA A 74 -0.26 9.97 -34.21
C ALA A 74 -0.88 10.11 -35.62
N GLN A 75 -2.21 10.17 -35.71
CA GLN A 75 -2.91 10.21 -37.00
C GLN A 75 -2.50 11.43 -37.83
N GLY A 76 -1.89 11.21 -38.99
CA GLY A 76 -1.44 12.29 -39.89
C GLY A 76 -0.28 13.11 -39.35
N LEU A 77 0.44 12.63 -38.32
CA LEU A 77 1.66 13.27 -37.86
C LEU A 77 2.80 13.04 -38.86
N ASP A 78 3.50 14.11 -39.23
CA ASP A 78 4.75 14.01 -39.99
C ASP A 78 5.90 13.59 -39.06
N TRP A 79 6.33 12.34 -39.18
CA TRP A 79 7.39 11.77 -38.36
C TRP A 79 8.77 12.38 -38.65
N ASN A 80 8.98 13.03 -39.80
CA ASN A 80 10.25 13.71 -40.10
C ASN A 80 10.49 14.93 -39.20
N CYS A 81 9.44 15.45 -38.56
CA CYS A 81 9.55 16.51 -37.57
C CYS A 81 10.00 16.01 -36.18
N CYS A 82 10.16 14.69 -35.97
CA CYS A 82 10.57 14.12 -34.69
C CYS A 82 12.10 14.04 -34.59
N TYR A 83 12.65 14.54 -33.47
CA TYR A 83 14.09 14.64 -33.22
C TYR A 83 14.48 13.91 -31.92
N PRO A 84 15.67 13.27 -31.83
CA PRO A 84 16.70 13.13 -32.86
C PRO A 84 16.41 12.07 -33.92
N GLN A 85 15.42 11.19 -33.67
CA GLN A 85 15.06 10.12 -34.59
C GLN A 85 13.54 10.04 -34.78
N PRO A 86 13.08 9.72 -36.00
CA PRO A 86 11.66 9.69 -36.33
C PRO A 86 10.90 8.51 -35.73
N GLU A 87 11.59 7.41 -35.42
CA GLU A 87 10.98 6.16 -34.96
C GLU A 87 11.84 5.45 -33.90
N PHE A 88 11.16 4.68 -33.06
CA PHE A 88 11.76 3.72 -32.14
C PHE A 88 12.24 2.48 -32.90
N ASN A 89 13.56 2.31 -32.99
CA ASN A 89 14.19 1.27 -33.81
C ASN A 89 15.23 0.45 -33.02
N VAL A 90 15.72 -0.62 -33.63
CA VAL A 90 16.70 -1.54 -33.04
C VAL A 90 17.95 -0.80 -32.55
N ASP A 91 18.47 0.15 -33.33
CA ASP A 91 19.70 0.87 -32.99
C ASP A 91 19.52 1.74 -31.75
N SER A 92 18.38 2.43 -31.62
CA SER A 92 18.06 3.23 -30.44
C SER A 92 17.97 2.36 -29.19
N VAL A 93 17.33 1.19 -29.27
CA VAL A 93 17.25 0.23 -28.17
C VAL A 93 18.64 -0.30 -27.80
N ARG A 94 19.46 -0.66 -28.80
CA ARG A 94 20.82 -1.16 -28.56
C ARG A 94 21.72 -0.10 -27.93
N PHE A 95 21.57 1.17 -28.32
CA PHE A 95 22.29 2.27 -27.68
C PHE A 95 21.95 2.35 -26.19
N ASP A 96 20.66 2.32 -25.86
CA ASP A 96 20.15 2.34 -24.49
C ASP A 96 20.64 1.13 -23.65
N LEU A 97 20.63 -0.08 -24.22
CA LEU A 97 21.13 -1.29 -23.57
C LEU A 97 22.65 -1.25 -23.37
N ASN A 98 23.39 -0.70 -24.34
CA ASN A 98 24.83 -0.50 -24.19
C ASN A 98 25.15 0.57 -23.14
N TYR A 99 24.33 1.60 -23.04
CA TYR A 99 24.47 2.61 -22.00
C TYR A 99 24.31 1.99 -20.60
N PHE A 100 23.33 1.09 -20.40
CA PHE A 100 23.27 0.26 -19.19
C PHE A 100 24.54 -0.57 -18.97
N LYS A 101 25.00 -1.30 -19.99
CA LYS A 101 26.18 -2.17 -19.89
C LYS A 101 27.42 -1.39 -19.46
N TYR A 102 27.74 -0.29 -20.13
CA TYR A 102 28.99 0.44 -19.92
C TYR A 102 28.92 1.39 -18.72
N CYS A 103 27.79 2.06 -18.50
CA CYS A 103 27.70 3.08 -17.46
C CYS A 103 27.24 2.53 -16.10
N PHE A 104 26.65 1.33 -16.05
CA PHE A 104 26.17 0.74 -14.81
C PHE A 104 26.72 -0.66 -14.57
N LEU A 105 26.52 -1.61 -15.49
CA LEU A 105 26.91 -3.00 -15.23
C LEU A 105 28.43 -3.16 -15.07
N LYS A 106 29.23 -2.57 -15.97
CA LYS A 106 30.70 -2.64 -15.86
C LYS A 106 31.26 -1.97 -14.61
N THR A 107 30.56 -0.99 -14.03
CA THR A 107 31.03 -0.31 -12.82
C THR A 107 30.82 -1.14 -11.55
N THR A 108 30.09 -2.25 -11.62
CA THR A 108 29.89 -3.14 -10.46
C THR A 108 30.94 -4.23 -10.35
N GLU A 109 31.89 -4.30 -11.29
CA GLU A 109 32.94 -5.34 -11.37
C GLU A 109 32.40 -6.78 -11.44
N LEU A 110 31.11 -6.94 -11.79
CA LEU A 110 30.51 -8.25 -12.01
C LEU A 110 31.10 -8.85 -13.29
N ASP A 111 31.67 -10.05 -13.20
CA ASP A 111 32.21 -10.73 -14.38
C ASP A 111 31.09 -11.31 -15.26
N PHE A 112 31.15 -11.03 -16.56
CA PHE A 112 30.20 -11.52 -17.56
C PHE A 112 30.83 -11.63 -18.96
N HIS A 113 30.31 -12.55 -19.75
CA HIS A 113 30.71 -12.81 -21.11
C HIS A 113 30.05 -11.83 -22.08
N GLU A 114 30.79 -10.80 -22.50
CA GLU A 114 30.26 -9.69 -23.31
C GLU A 114 29.52 -10.14 -24.59
N LEU A 115 30.05 -11.11 -25.33
CA LEU A 115 29.42 -11.57 -26.58
C LEU A 115 28.06 -12.26 -26.34
N LYS A 116 27.89 -12.99 -25.23
CA LYS A 116 26.61 -13.62 -24.88
C LYS A 116 25.57 -12.57 -24.48
N LEU A 117 26.00 -11.54 -23.73
CA LEU A 117 25.14 -10.42 -23.36
C LEU A 117 24.71 -9.62 -24.60
N GLU A 118 25.63 -9.30 -25.50
CA GLU A 118 25.31 -8.63 -26.76
C GLU A 118 24.38 -9.44 -27.66
N ALA A 119 24.51 -10.78 -27.67
CA ALA A 119 23.56 -11.64 -28.38
C ALA A 119 22.14 -11.49 -27.80
N ASN A 120 22.00 -11.50 -26.48
CA ASN A 120 20.70 -11.30 -25.81
C ASN A 120 20.17 -9.87 -25.97
N PHE A 121 21.02 -8.83 -25.96
CA PHE A 121 20.61 -7.47 -26.29
C PHE A 121 20.08 -7.35 -27.72
N ARG A 122 20.71 -8.02 -28.70
CA ARG A 122 20.19 -8.05 -30.08
C ARG A 122 18.84 -8.75 -30.19
N MET A 123 18.64 -9.86 -29.48
CA MET A 123 17.35 -10.54 -29.40
C MET A 123 16.29 -9.63 -28.78
N PHE A 124 16.59 -9.05 -27.61
CA PHE A 124 15.67 -8.17 -26.91
C PHE A 124 15.30 -6.92 -27.73
N ALA A 125 16.27 -6.31 -28.40
CA ALA A 125 16.01 -5.16 -29.27
C ALA A 125 15.11 -5.51 -30.46
N LYS A 126 15.29 -6.69 -31.07
CA LYS A 126 14.40 -7.16 -32.15
C LYS A 126 12.98 -7.42 -31.64
N ASP A 127 12.84 -8.01 -30.47
CA ASP A 127 11.52 -8.31 -29.89
C ASP A 127 10.77 -7.05 -29.47
N LEU A 128 11.46 -6.01 -28.98
CA LEU A 128 10.82 -4.74 -28.63
C LEU A 128 10.25 -4.01 -29.85
N VAL A 129 10.83 -4.20 -31.04
CA VAL A 129 10.39 -3.56 -32.29
C VAL A 129 9.60 -4.50 -33.23
N SER A 130 9.33 -5.74 -32.81
CA SER A 130 8.73 -6.76 -33.68
C SER A 130 7.29 -6.47 -34.07
N GLU A 131 6.58 -5.69 -33.27
CA GLU A 131 5.20 -5.26 -33.53
C GLU A 131 5.20 -3.88 -34.19
N PRO A 132 4.58 -3.72 -35.38
CA PRO A 132 4.45 -2.42 -36.01
C PRO A 132 3.61 -1.51 -35.11
N SER A 133 4.14 -0.34 -34.78
CA SER A 133 3.43 0.65 -33.97
C SER A 133 3.18 1.92 -34.76
N ASN A 134 1.91 2.29 -34.93
CA ASN A 134 1.51 3.58 -35.49
C ASN A 134 1.07 4.57 -34.39
N SER A 135 1.63 4.44 -33.19
CA SER A 135 1.39 5.37 -32.08
C SER A 135 2.52 6.38 -31.90
N PHE A 136 2.18 7.53 -31.32
CA PHE A 136 3.10 8.53 -30.83
C PHE A 136 3.65 8.07 -29.48
N LEU A 137 4.93 7.73 -29.47
CA LEU A 137 5.71 7.43 -28.28
C LEU A 137 6.16 8.75 -27.66
N TYR A 138 5.65 9.07 -26.47
CA TYR A 138 5.98 10.29 -25.73
C TYR A 138 7.42 10.29 -25.21
N ARG A 139 7.92 9.11 -24.84
CA ARG A 139 9.16 8.81 -24.12
C ARG A 139 9.19 9.29 -22.68
N ASP A 140 9.08 10.60 -22.44
CA ASP A 140 9.20 11.15 -21.10
C ASP A 140 7.84 11.35 -20.42
N PHE A 141 6.97 10.34 -20.56
CA PHE A 141 5.66 10.36 -19.92
C PHE A 141 5.80 10.09 -18.42
N GLN A 142 5.94 11.19 -17.67
CA GLN A 142 6.15 11.17 -16.22
C GLN A 142 5.18 12.11 -15.52
N ALA A 143 4.87 11.86 -14.24
CA ALA A 143 3.96 12.72 -13.48
C ALA A 143 4.40 14.20 -13.43
N ARG A 144 5.70 14.49 -13.55
CA ARG A 144 6.22 15.87 -13.60
C ARG A 144 5.92 16.59 -14.91
N ASN A 145 5.69 15.84 -15.98
CA ASN A 145 5.42 16.32 -17.33
C ASN A 145 3.92 16.33 -17.65
N ILE A 146 3.09 16.26 -16.61
CA ILE A 146 1.63 16.33 -16.69
C ILE A 146 1.19 17.48 -15.79
N MET A 147 0.57 18.50 -16.36
CA MET A 147 -0.01 19.63 -15.62
C MET A 147 -1.47 19.33 -15.29
N ILE A 148 -1.91 19.73 -14.10
CA ILE A 148 -3.29 19.51 -13.63
C ILE A 148 -3.98 20.85 -13.50
N ASN A 149 -5.06 21.03 -14.25
CA ASN A 149 -5.88 22.24 -14.13
C ASN A 149 -6.77 22.19 -12.87
N LYS A 150 -7.48 23.29 -12.58
CA LYS A 150 -8.37 23.40 -11.40
C LYS A 150 -9.47 22.34 -11.34
N GLN A 151 -9.83 21.74 -12.47
CA GLN A 151 -10.84 20.68 -12.58
C GLN A 151 -10.25 19.26 -12.52
N GLY A 152 -8.93 19.11 -12.29
CA GLY A 152 -8.27 17.80 -12.26
C GLY A 152 -8.01 17.18 -13.63
N LYS A 153 -8.11 17.97 -14.71
CA LYS A 153 -7.86 17.51 -16.08
C LYS A 153 -6.36 17.58 -16.41
N PRO A 154 -5.77 16.51 -16.98
CA PRO A 154 -4.36 16.47 -17.35
C PRO A 154 -4.08 17.25 -18.65
N TYR A 155 -2.95 17.94 -18.67
CA TYR A 155 -2.31 18.51 -19.86
C TYR A 155 -0.87 18.05 -19.95
N PHE A 156 -0.39 17.80 -21.16
CA PHE A 156 0.89 17.14 -21.40
C PHE A 156 1.94 18.14 -21.89
N ILE A 157 3.12 18.12 -21.26
CA ILE A 157 4.28 18.97 -21.59
C ILE A 157 5.54 18.12 -21.78
N ASP A 158 6.60 18.67 -22.38
CA ASP A 158 7.87 17.95 -22.58
C ASP A 158 7.77 16.78 -23.59
N PHE A 159 6.89 16.89 -24.60
CA PHE A 159 6.70 15.88 -25.65
C PHE A 159 7.65 16.05 -26.86
N GLN A 160 8.58 17.00 -26.85
CA GLN A 160 9.42 17.32 -28.01
C GLN A 160 10.40 16.19 -28.41
N GLY A 161 10.73 15.28 -27.49
CA GLY A 161 11.53 14.08 -27.77
C GLY A 161 10.72 12.87 -28.26
N GLY A 162 9.40 13.06 -28.42
CA GLY A 162 8.48 12.03 -28.87
C GLY A 162 8.66 11.69 -30.34
N ARG A 163 8.25 10.47 -30.71
CA ARG A 163 8.52 9.87 -32.03
C ARG A 163 7.53 8.75 -32.33
N LYS A 164 7.63 8.11 -33.48
CA LYS A 164 6.83 6.91 -33.76
C LYS A 164 7.33 5.75 -32.91
N GLY A 165 6.45 5.02 -32.23
CA GLY A 165 6.90 3.91 -31.41
C GLY A 165 5.82 3.27 -30.56
N PRO A 166 6.17 2.23 -29.79
CA PRO A 166 5.22 1.43 -29.01
C PRO A 166 4.66 2.18 -27.81
N PHE A 167 3.33 2.20 -27.68
CA PHE A 167 2.63 2.88 -26.58
C PHE A 167 2.92 2.28 -25.19
N TYR A 168 3.35 1.02 -25.11
CA TYR A 168 3.76 0.35 -23.88
C TYR A 168 4.87 1.07 -23.12
N TYR A 169 5.78 1.73 -23.86
CA TYR A 169 6.92 2.41 -23.28
C TYR A 169 6.49 3.55 -22.36
N ASP A 170 5.51 4.36 -22.77
CA ASP A 170 5.02 5.48 -21.96
C ASP A 170 4.30 5.00 -20.70
N LEU A 171 3.52 3.91 -20.83
CA LEU A 171 2.87 3.29 -19.68
C LEU A 171 3.89 2.75 -18.67
N ALA A 172 4.93 2.06 -19.15
CA ALA A 172 6.03 1.58 -18.32
C ALA A 172 6.80 2.75 -17.67
N SER A 173 7.12 3.79 -18.45
CA SER A 173 7.77 5.02 -17.99
C SER A 173 7.00 5.70 -16.87
N PHE A 174 5.68 5.67 -16.90
CA PHE A 174 4.84 6.29 -15.87
C PHE A 174 4.70 5.41 -14.62
N LEU A 175 4.43 4.11 -14.78
CA LEU A 175 4.06 3.24 -13.66
C LEU A 175 5.25 2.69 -12.85
N TRP A 176 6.41 2.53 -13.46
CA TRP A 176 7.63 2.00 -12.81
C TRP A 176 8.63 3.09 -12.41
N GLN A 177 8.14 4.29 -12.11
CA GLN A 177 8.96 5.38 -11.58
C GLN A 177 9.31 5.11 -10.12
N SER A 178 10.60 4.89 -9.84
CA SER A 178 11.09 4.68 -8.46
C SER A 178 10.72 5.84 -7.53
N SER A 179 10.76 7.08 -8.04
CA SER A 179 10.38 8.28 -7.28
C SER A 179 8.90 8.29 -6.89
N ALA A 180 8.03 7.67 -7.70
CA ALA A 180 6.59 7.67 -7.46
C ALA A 180 6.14 6.61 -6.44
N LYS A 181 6.92 5.55 -6.18
CA LYS A 181 6.57 4.53 -5.17
C LYS A 181 5.14 3.96 -5.33
N TYR A 182 4.63 3.83 -6.56
CA TYR A 182 3.30 3.25 -6.79
C TYR A 182 3.27 1.79 -6.31
N PRO A 183 2.37 1.41 -5.38
CA PRO A 183 2.25 0.03 -4.93
C PRO A 183 1.82 -0.90 -6.07
N PHE A 184 2.13 -2.19 -5.95
CA PHE A 184 1.76 -3.22 -6.93
C PHE A 184 0.26 -3.20 -7.28
N LYS A 185 -0.62 -3.07 -6.27
CA LYS A 185 -2.08 -2.97 -6.46
C LYS A 185 -2.46 -1.77 -7.33
N LEU A 186 -1.91 -0.59 -7.03
CA LEU A 186 -2.19 0.63 -7.79
C LEU A 186 -1.65 0.54 -9.23
N ARG A 187 -0.46 -0.04 -9.44
CA ARG A 187 0.06 -0.28 -10.80
C ARG A 187 -0.89 -1.16 -11.60
N ARG A 188 -1.41 -2.25 -11.02
CA ARG A 188 -2.38 -3.13 -11.69
C ARG A 188 -3.67 -2.42 -12.04
N GLU A 189 -4.22 -1.63 -11.11
CA GLU A 189 -5.42 -0.80 -11.36
C GLU A 189 -5.18 0.18 -12.51
N LEU A 190 -4.05 0.89 -12.53
CA LEU A 190 -3.74 1.84 -13.60
C LEU A 190 -3.47 1.15 -14.95
N VAL A 191 -2.82 -0.02 -14.98
CA VAL A 191 -2.69 -0.83 -16.21
C VAL A 191 -4.06 -1.22 -16.75
N TYR A 192 -4.99 -1.62 -15.88
CA TYR A 192 -6.37 -1.93 -16.26
C TYR A 192 -7.05 -0.70 -16.87
N GLU A 193 -7.03 0.45 -16.19
CA GLU A 193 -7.66 1.68 -16.69
C GLU A 193 -7.06 2.14 -18.03
N TYR A 194 -5.74 2.00 -18.21
CA TYR A 194 -5.08 2.26 -19.49
C TYR A 194 -5.60 1.31 -20.58
N TYR A 195 -5.58 0.00 -20.33
CA TYR A 195 -5.95 -1.03 -21.29
C TYR A 195 -7.37 -0.84 -21.81
N TYR A 196 -8.32 -0.54 -20.92
CA TYR A 196 -9.70 -0.28 -21.31
C TYR A 196 -9.88 1.08 -21.99
N SER A 197 -9.13 2.11 -21.61
CA SER A 197 -9.15 3.38 -22.35
C SER A 197 -8.62 3.21 -23.77
N LEU A 198 -7.53 2.45 -23.95
CA LEU A 198 -6.89 2.20 -25.25
C LEU A 198 -7.84 1.54 -26.28
N LYS A 199 -8.75 0.67 -25.82
CA LYS A 199 -9.78 0.02 -26.66
C LYS A 199 -10.70 1.01 -27.40
N ASN A 200 -10.83 2.24 -26.90
CA ASN A 200 -11.63 3.26 -27.56
C ASN A 200 -10.91 3.89 -28.78
N TYR A 201 -9.62 3.61 -28.96
CA TYR A 201 -8.79 4.24 -29.99
C TYR A 201 -8.21 3.26 -31.01
N THR A 202 -8.00 2.00 -30.63
CA THR A 202 -7.41 0.98 -31.49
C THR A 202 -7.83 -0.42 -31.04
N GLU A 203 -7.69 -1.40 -31.93
CA GLU A 203 -7.72 -2.80 -31.52
C GLU A 203 -6.58 -3.09 -30.55
N VAL A 204 -6.89 -3.82 -29.48
CA VAL A 204 -5.94 -4.13 -28.39
C VAL A 204 -5.82 -5.64 -28.27
N PRO A 205 -4.59 -6.18 -28.12
CA PRO A 205 -4.39 -7.61 -27.96
C PRO A 205 -5.03 -8.16 -26.67
N SER A 206 -4.99 -9.48 -26.51
CA SER A 206 -5.44 -10.13 -25.27
C SER A 206 -4.72 -9.55 -24.06
N VAL A 207 -5.38 -9.54 -22.90
CA VAL A 207 -4.80 -9.02 -21.65
C VAL A 207 -3.47 -9.71 -21.33
N ARG A 208 -3.38 -11.02 -21.56
CA ARG A 208 -2.15 -11.79 -21.36
C ARG A 208 -1.00 -11.26 -22.21
N HIS A 209 -1.23 -11.15 -23.51
CA HIS A 209 -0.22 -10.64 -24.45
C HIS A 209 0.18 -9.19 -24.13
N PHE A 210 -0.80 -8.34 -23.79
CA PHE A 210 -0.55 -6.96 -23.40
C PHE A 210 0.37 -6.87 -22.17
N VAL A 211 0.12 -7.69 -21.14
CA VAL A 211 0.92 -7.69 -19.90
C VAL A 211 2.32 -8.28 -20.14
N GLU A 212 2.44 -9.33 -20.96
CA GLU A 212 3.73 -9.90 -21.36
C GLU A 212 4.58 -8.85 -22.10
N ARG A 213 4.00 -8.18 -23.09
CA ARG A 213 4.64 -7.07 -23.83
C ARG A 213 5.00 -5.90 -22.93
N LEU A 214 4.08 -5.46 -22.07
CA LEU A 214 4.35 -4.39 -21.12
C LEU A 214 5.53 -4.73 -20.20
N SER A 215 5.62 -5.98 -19.73
CA SER A 215 6.72 -6.43 -18.86
C SER A 215 8.08 -6.32 -19.55
N GLN A 216 8.16 -6.58 -20.85
CA GLN A 216 9.37 -6.36 -21.65
C GLN A 216 9.76 -4.88 -21.72
N PHE A 217 8.78 -3.98 -21.91
CA PHE A 217 9.04 -2.54 -21.87
C PHE A 217 9.43 -2.05 -20.48
N VAL A 218 8.84 -2.61 -19.42
CA VAL A 218 9.25 -2.31 -18.04
C VAL A 218 10.72 -2.71 -17.85
N LEU A 219 11.11 -3.93 -18.24
CA LEU A 219 12.52 -4.35 -18.18
C LEU A 219 13.43 -3.38 -18.93
N PHE A 220 13.07 -3.03 -20.16
CA PHE A 220 13.86 -2.11 -20.98
C PHE A 220 14.02 -0.74 -20.30
N ARG A 221 12.93 -0.17 -19.77
CA ARG A 221 12.97 1.11 -19.03
C ARG A 221 13.83 1.01 -17.78
N MET A 222 13.78 -0.11 -17.06
CA MET A 222 14.62 -0.32 -15.88
C MET A 222 16.11 -0.31 -16.22
N LEU A 223 16.51 -0.98 -17.30
CA LEU A 223 17.90 -0.96 -17.77
C LEU A 223 18.33 0.44 -18.19
N GLN A 224 17.48 1.18 -18.91
CA GLN A 224 17.74 2.59 -19.26
C GLN A 224 17.96 3.47 -18.03
N VAL A 225 17.10 3.33 -17.02
CA VAL A 225 17.18 4.08 -15.77
C VAL A 225 18.46 3.75 -15.01
N LEU A 226 18.81 2.46 -14.90
CA LEU A 226 20.07 2.04 -14.28
C LEU A 226 21.29 2.58 -15.04
N GLY A 227 21.29 2.55 -16.38
CA GLY A 227 22.34 3.18 -17.18
C GLY A 227 22.51 4.67 -16.88
N ALA A 228 21.39 5.41 -16.80
CA ALA A 228 21.40 6.83 -16.45
C ALA A 228 21.87 7.09 -15.02
N TYR A 229 21.47 6.26 -14.06
CA TYR A 229 21.92 6.36 -12.66
C TYR A 229 23.40 6.03 -12.54
N GLY A 230 23.89 5.04 -13.29
CA GLY A 230 25.30 4.69 -13.34
C GLY A 230 26.15 5.83 -13.89
N PHE A 231 25.77 6.38 -15.04
CA PHE A 231 26.48 7.53 -15.63
C PHE A 231 26.47 8.75 -14.70
N ARG A 232 25.29 9.22 -14.29
CA ARG A 232 25.18 10.44 -13.49
C ARG A 232 25.69 10.25 -12.05
N GLY A 233 25.52 9.06 -11.50
CA GLY A 233 25.94 8.71 -10.16
C GLY A 233 27.45 8.45 -10.08
N TYR A 234 27.96 7.47 -10.83
CA TYR A 234 29.36 7.06 -10.74
C TYR A 234 30.31 7.98 -11.50
N PHE A 235 29.95 8.45 -12.70
CA PHE A 235 30.84 9.28 -13.53
C PHE A 235 30.69 10.77 -13.22
N GLU A 236 29.47 11.30 -13.18
CA GLU A 236 29.24 12.73 -12.85
C GLU A 236 29.22 13.00 -11.33
N ARG A 237 29.33 11.97 -10.49
CA ARG A 237 29.38 12.06 -9.01
C ARG A 237 28.16 12.74 -8.37
N LYS A 238 26.98 12.62 -8.99
CA LYS A 238 25.74 13.20 -8.47
C LYS A 238 25.07 12.24 -7.48
N LYS A 239 25.23 12.52 -6.18
CA LYS A 239 24.76 11.69 -5.06
C LYS A 239 23.28 11.26 -5.18
N TYR A 240 22.37 12.16 -5.56
CA TYR A 240 20.94 11.86 -5.71
C TYR A 240 20.65 10.68 -6.66
N PHE A 241 21.47 10.48 -7.70
CA PHE A 241 21.32 9.34 -8.60
C PHE A 241 21.76 8.03 -7.96
N LEU A 242 22.81 8.06 -7.12
CA LEU A 242 23.25 6.91 -6.34
C LEU A 242 22.18 6.48 -5.32
N ASP A 243 21.56 7.45 -4.64
CA ASP A 243 20.49 7.22 -3.67
C ASP A 243 19.24 6.58 -4.33
N SER A 244 19.11 6.67 -5.65
CA SER A 244 18.01 6.09 -6.43
C SER A 244 18.28 4.66 -6.92
N ILE A 245 19.51 4.14 -6.77
CA ILE A 245 19.87 2.78 -7.21
C ILE A 245 19.21 1.70 -6.34
N PRO A 246 19.22 1.75 -5.00
CA PRO A 246 18.59 0.71 -4.17
C PRO A 246 17.10 0.47 -4.50
N PRO A 247 16.22 1.49 -4.59
CA PRO A 247 14.82 1.23 -4.96
C PRO A 247 14.66 0.76 -6.41
N ALA A 248 15.59 1.09 -7.32
CA ALA A 248 15.58 0.53 -8.68
C ALA A 248 15.95 -0.97 -8.67
N MET A 249 16.86 -1.40 -7.78
CA MET A 249 17.20 -2.81 -7.62
C MET A 249 16.06 -3.64 -7.05
N GLU A 250 15.30 -3.09 -6.09
CA GLU A 250 14.09 -3.76 -5.58
C GLU A 250 13.04 -3.96 -6.69
N ASN A 251 12.77 -2.92 -7.48
CA ASN A 251 11.87 -3.06 -8.64
C ASN A 251 12.37 -4.13 -9.63
N LEU A 252 13.70 -4.29 -9.78
CA LEU A 252 14.29 -5.26 -10.73
C LEU A 252 14.12 -6.68 -10.18
N ARG A 253 14.34 -6.89 -8.88
CA ARG A 253 14.06 -8.16 -8.20
C ARG A 253 12.60 -8.57 -8.37
N ASP A 254 11.67 -7.64 -8.17
CA ASP A 254 10.25 -7.93 -8.35
C ASP A 254 9.90 -8.28 -9.79
N LEU A 255 10.55 -7.63 -10.77
CA LEU A 255 10.34 -7.90 -12.18
C LEU A 255 10.87 -9.29 -12.58
N LEU A 256 12.05 -9.69 -12.07
CA LEU A 256 12.66 -10.98 -12.37
C LEU A 256 11.80 -12.17 -11.88
N LYS A 257 10.96 -11.98 -10.85
CA LYS A 257 10.01 -13.00 -10.37
C LYS A 257 8.95 -13.42 -11.41
N ILE A 258 8.72 -12.62 -12.46
CA ILE A 258 7.79 -12.99 -13.55
C ILE A 258 8.30 -14.22 -14.30
N GLY A 259 9.63 -14.41 -14.36
CA GLY A 259 10.26 -15.61 -14.88
C GLY A 259 10.40 -15.66 -16.41
N PRO A 260 10.92 -16.78 -16.93
CA PRO A 260 11.41 -16.89 -18.31
C PRO A 260 10.32 -16.85 -19.39
N GLN A 261 9.04 -17.07 -19.04
CA GLN A 261 7.96 -16.98 -20.03
C GLN A 261 7.79 -15.55 -20.58
N ALA A 262 8.00 -14.52 -19.76
CA ALA A 262 7.96 -13.14 -20.22
C ALA A 262 9.30 -12.67 -20.82
N PHE A 263 10.40 -13.33 -20.44
CA PHE A 263 11.76 -12.91 -20.75
C PHE A 263 12.60 -14.04 -21.36
N PRO A 264 12.49 -14.28 -22.67
CA PRO A 264 13.24 -15.32 -23.38
C PRO A 264 14.71 -14.92 -23.65
N TYR A 265 15.38 -14.30 -22.68
CA TYR A 265 16.77 -13.81 -22.75
C TYR A 265 17.61 -14.42 -21.63
N PRO A 266 17.93 -15.73 -21.70
CA PRO A 266 18.44 -16.48 -20.55
C PRO A 266 19.72 -15.89 -19.96
N TYR A 267 20.65 -15.44 -20.81
CA TYR A 267 21.91 -14.86 -20.33
C TYR A 267 21.73 -13.46 -19.75
N LEU A 268 20.85 -12.64 -20.33
CA LEU A 268 20.51 -11.35 -19.73
C LEU A 268 19.85 -11.54 -18.36
N MET A 269 18.89 -12.46 -18.24
CA MET A 269 18.22 -12.74 -16.97
C MET A 269 19.20 -13.23 -15.90
N GLU A 270 20.09 -14.17 -16.24
CA GLU A 270 21.16 -14.65 -15.35
C GLU A 270 22.02 -13.49 -14.82
N ILE A 271 22.45 -12.58 -15.71
CA ILE A 271 23.26 -11.43 -15.32
C ILE A 271 22.50 -10.47 -14.41
N LEU A 272 21.22 -10.22 -14.68
CA LEU A 272 20.39 -9.35 -13.84
C LEU A 272 20.12 -9.96 -12.47
N GLU A 273 19.90 -11.27 -12.39
CA GLU A 273 19.78 -12.00 -11.12
C GLU A 273 21.05 -11.86 -10.29
N ARG A 274 22.21 -12.19 -10.87
CA ARG A 274 23.54 -12.04 -10.22
C ARG A 274 23.81 -10.60 -9.81
N LEU A 275 23.47 -9.63 -10.66
CA LEU A 275 23.59 -8.20 -10.36
C LEU A 275 22.79 -7.83 -9.12
N THR A 276 21.52 -8.25 -9.03
CA THR A 276 20.69 -7.98 -7.84
C THR A 276 21.14 -8.73 -6.60
N GLN A 277 22.03 -9.72 -6.69
CA GLN A 277 22.55 -10.45 -5.53
C GLN A 277 23.88 -9.88 -5.01
N LEU A 278 24.45 -8.87 -5.68
CA LEU A 278 25.69 -8.25 -5.21
C LEU A 278 25.52 -7.63 -3.81
N PRO A 279 26.51 -7.78 -2.90
CA PRO A 279 26.42 -7.27 -1.54
C PRO A 279 26.10 -5.78 -1.45
N GLN A 280 26.62 -4.95 -2.36
CA GLN A 280 26.36 -3.51 -2.39
C GLN A 280 24.90 -3.14 -2.69
N PHE A 281 24.11 -4.08 -3.19
CA PHE A 281 22.69 -3.88 -3.49
C PHE A 281 21.78 -4.64 -2.54
N ALA A 282 22.31 -5.33 -1.52
CA ALA A 282 21.54 -6.10 -0.56
C ALA A 282 20.33 -5.30 -0.03
N PRO A 283 19.15 -5.92 0.13
CA PRO A 283 17.96 -5.22 0.60
C PRO A 283 18.25 -4.53 1.94
N ALA A 284 18.04 -3.22 2.00
CA ALA A 284 18.08 -2.50 3.26
C ALA A 284 16.76 -2.76 4.02
N GLU A 285 16.82 -3.02 5.33
CA GLU A 285 15.64 -3.03 6.18
C GLU A 285 15.06 -1.62 6.26
N VAL A 286 14.10 -1.31 5.39
CA VAL A 286 13.40 -0.02 5.43
C VAL A 286 12.21 -0.16 6.38
N SER A 287 12.33 0.43 7.57
CA SER A 287 11.16 0.68 8.41
C SER A 287 10.24 1.68 7.69
N ALA A 288 9.00 1.27 7.40
CA ALA A 288 8.05 2.14 6.73
C ALA A 288 7.74 3.35 7.63
N PRO A 289 7.85 4.60 7.14
CA PRO A 289 7.54 5.77 7.96
C PRO A 289 6.07 5.78 8.37
N ILE A 290 5.83 6.09 9.65
CA ILE A 290 4.51 6.20 10.27
C ILE A 290 3.82 7.47 9.74
N ARG A 291 2.62 7.31 9.17
CA ARG A 291 1.78 8.43 8.71
C ARG A 291 1.25 9.22 9.91
N ARG A 292 1.14 10.55 9.80
CA ARG A 292 0.59 11.43 10.85
C ARG A 292 -0.83 11.95 10.54
N ASP A 293 -1.45 11.53 9.43
CA ASP A 293 -2.65 12.17 8.85
C ASP A 293 -3.93 11.29 8.81
N GLY A 294 -4.05 10.29 9.71
CA GLY A 294 -5.34 9.64 9.99
C GLY A 294 -5.50 8.20 9.46
N PHE A 295 -6.39 7.44 10.12
CA PHE A 295 -6.38 5.97 10.23
C PHE A 295 -7.00 5.17 9.06
N ARG A 296 -7.45 5.78 7.95
CA ARG A 296 -8.21 5.05 6.92
C ARG A 296 -7.44 4.86 5.62
N THR A 297 -7.15 3.60 5.29
CA THR A 297 -6.46 3.15 4.06
C THR A 297 -7.36 2.31 3.13
N SER A 298 -8.65 2.17 3.46
CA SER A 298 -9.63 1.33 2.75
C SER A 298 -11.04 1.95 2.86
N ASP A 299 -11.87 1.76 1.83
CA ASP A 299 -13.29 2.17 1.80
C ASP A 299 -14.20 1.25 2.62
N PHE A 300 -13.68 0.08 3.04
CA PHE A 300 -14.39 -0.92 3.82
C PHE A 300 -13.81 -1.01 5.24
N ASN A 301 -14.67 -1.32 6.21
CA ASN A 301 -14.25 -1.55 7.60
C ASN A 301 -13.45 -2.86 7.78
N ILE A 302 -13.40 -3.74 6.77
CA ILE A 302 -12.82 -5.09 6.86
C ILE A 302 -11.92 -5.34 5.63
N TYR A 303 -10.69 -5.79 5.86
CA TYR A 303 -9.81 -6.34 4.83
C TYR A 303 -10.16 -7.80 4.57
N GLU A 304 -10.30 -8.21 3.30
CA GLU A 304 -10.29 -9.63 2.96
C GLU A 304 -8.90 -10.21 3.25
N ALA A 305 -8.84 -11.22 4.12
CA ALA A 305 -7.59 -11.89 4.48
C ALA A 305 -6.98 -12.57 3.24
N HIS A 306 -5.65 -12.53 3.14
CA HIS A 306 -4.97 -13.17 2.02
C HIS A 306 -5.09 -14.70 2.14
N PRO A 307 -5.31 -15.47 1.06
CA PRO A 307 -5.49 -16.92 1.12
C PRO A 307 -4.29 -17.71 1.66
N GLN A 308 -3.10 -17.10 1.71
CA GLN A 308 -1.88 -17.69 2.27
C GLN A 308 -1.64 -17.30 3.74
N ASP A 309 -2.31 -16.26 4.22
CA ASP A 309 -2.36 -16.01 5.65
C ASP A 309 -3.23 -17.13 6.21
N GLY A 310 -2.63 -18.06 6.96
CA GLY A 310 -3.37 -19.17 7.56
C GLY A 310 -4.62 -18.66 8.28
N PRO A 311 -5.68 -19.48 8.40
CA PRO A 311 -6.90 -19.04 9.05
C PRO A 311 -6.57 -18.51 10.46
N ALA A 312 -7.26 -17.45 10.89
CA ALA A 312 -7.07 -16.83 12.21
C ALA A 312 -7.23 -17.80 13.41
N THR A 313 -7.60 -19.04 13.10
CA THR A 313 -7.79 -20.19 13.98
C THR A 313 -6.53 -20.95 14.34
N PHE A 314 -5.37 -20.80 13.66
CA PHE A 314 -4.16 -21.48 14.12
C PHE A 314 -3.65 -20.85 15.42
N SER A 315 -3.90 -21.53 16.53
CA SER A 315 -3.42 -21.13 17.84
C SER A 315 -2.51 -22.21 18.41
N LYS A 316 -1.33 -21.82 18.92
CA LYS A 316 -0.44 -22.72 19.66
C LYS A 316 -1.06 -23.27 20.97
N TYR A 317 -2.30 -22.88 21.25
CA TYR A 317 -3.11 -23.30 22.40
C TYR A 317 -4.23 -24.27 22.03
N ASP A 318 -4.43 -24.57 20.75
CA ASP A 318 -5.40 -25.58 20.32
C ASP A 318 -5.08 -26.93 21.00
N GLY A 319 -6.07 -27.49 21.70
CA GLY A 319 -5.93 -28.74 22.46
C GLY A 319 -5.32 -28.61 23.87
N LYS A 320 -5.10 -27.40 24.41
CA LYS A 320 -4.53 -27.21 25.76
C LYS A 320 -5.54 -27.09 26.91
N GLY A 321 -6.83 -27.25 26.65
CA GLY A 321 -7.91 -27.24 27.65
C GLY A 321 -9.02 -26.24 27.35
N PRO A 322 -10.14 -26.25 28.11
CA PRO A 322 -11.21 -25.29 27.95
C PRO A 322 -10.78 -23.87 28.39
N LEU A 323 -11.50 -22.86 27.91
CA LEU A 323 -11.33 -21.48 28.36
C LEU A 323 -11.81 -21.34 29.82
N VAL A 324 -10.94 -20.84 30.69
CA VAL A 324 -11.28 -20.41 32.04
C VAL A 324 -11.22 -18.88 32.11
N VAL A 325 -12.33 -18.26 32.50
CA VAL A 325 -12.40 -16.80 32.67
C VAL A 325 -12.19 -16.42 34.12
N ARG A 326 -11.27 -15.50 34.40
CA ARG A 326 -11.08 -14.93 35.74
C ARG A 326 -11.69 -13.54 35.82
N VAL A 327 -12.59 -13.33 36.75
CA VAL A 327 -13.23 -12.03 36.98
C VAL A 327 -12.81 -11.49 38.33
N PHE A 328 -12.30 -10.26 38.38
CA PHE A 328 -11.85 -9.62 39.59
C PHE A 328 -12.64 -8.36 39.88
N SER A 329 -12.94 -8.11 41.15
CA SER A 329 -13.19 -6.74 41.62
C SER A 329 -12.01 -6.25 42.43
N PHE A 330 -11.58 -5.01 42.21
CA PHE A 330 -10.41 -4.45 42.86
C PHE A 330 -10.54 -2.97 43.25
N SER A 331 -9.68 -2.53 44.17
CA SER A 331 -9.46 -1.12 44.50
C SER A 331 -8.29 -0.54 43.71
N TYR A 332 -8.51 0.58 43.03
CA TYR A 332 -7.42 1.34 42.40
C TYR A 332 -6.34 1.79 43.39
N ARG A 333 -6.65 1.90 44.70
CA ARG A 333 -5.65 2.22 45.74
C ARG A 333 -4.64 1.09 45.96
N ARG A 334 -4.99 -0.15 45.61
CA ARG A 334 -4.14 -1.33 45.76
C ARG A 334 -3.61 -1.85 44.40
N GLY A 335 -3.75 -1.06 43.33
CA GLY A 335 -3.31 -1.42 41.98
C GLY A 335 -4.20 -2.44 41.26
N ILE A 336 -3.96 -2.64 39.98
CA ILE A 336 -4.69 -3.60 39.15
C ILE A 336 -4.21 -5.04 39.50
N PRO A 337 -5.09 -6.06 39.55
CA PRO A 337 -4.67 -7.44 39.79
C PRO A 337 -3.72 -7.95 38.69
N GLU A 338 -2.74 -8.76 39.07
CA GLU A 338 -1.71 -9.28 38.16
C GLU A 338 -2.24 -10.43 37.30
N ASP A 339 -1.89 -10.44 36.01
CA ASP A 339 -2.16 -11.56 35.09
C ASP A 339 -0.94 -12.50 35.04
N SER A 340 -1.04 -13.64 35.71
CA SER A 340 0.02 -14.65 35.77
C SER A 340 0.08 -15.59 34.56
N SER A 341 -0.82 -15.45 33.57
CA SER A 341 -0.95 -16.40 32.47
C SER A 341 -0.06 -16.09 31.24
N GLY A 342 0.71 -14.99 31.28
CA GLY A 342 1.78 -14.66 30.34
C GLY A 342 1.35 -14.35 28.89
N ASN A 343 0.09 -14.59 28.52
CA ASN A 343 -0.45 -14.33 27.18
C ASN A 343 -1.41 -13.16 27.13
N GLY A 344 -1.36 -12.31 28.16
CA GLY A 344 -1.67 -10.89 28.11
C GLY A 344 -2.98 -10.58 27.40
N GLY A 345 -4.09 -10.77 28.09
CA GLY A 345 -5.36 -10.39 27.52
C GLY A 345 -6.45 -10.35 28.57
N GLY A 346 -6.84 -9.14 28.92
CA GLY A 346 -7.98 -8.92 29.78
C GLY A 346 -8.39 -7.47 29.81
N TYR A 347 -9.58 -7.23 30.32
CA TYR A 347 -10.14 -5.89 30.40
C TYR A 347 -10.03 -5.38 31.82
N VAL A 348 -9.71 -4.09 31.93
CA VAL A 348 -9.84 -3.35 33.18
C VAL A 348 -10.88 -2.28 32.96
N PHE A 349 -12.02 -2.43 33.61
CA PHE A 349 -13.14 -1.50 33.56
C PHE A 349 -13.13 -0.60 34.79
N ASP A 350 -13.19 0.71 34.58
CA ASP A 350 -13.25 1.69 35.65
C ASP A 350 -14.70 2.01 36.00
N CYS A 351 -15.17 1.53 37.15
CA CYS A 351 -16.52 1.78 37.65
C CYS A 351 -16.61 3.08 38.47
N ARG A 352 -15.58 3.94 38.52
CA ARG A 352 -15.59 5.12 39.40
C ARG A 352 -16.56 6.21 38.96
N SER A 353 -16.98 6.21 37.70
CA SER A 353 -17.94 7.18 37.15
C SER A 353 -19.35 6.97 37.70
N THR A 354 -19.73 5.73 38.01
CA THR A 354 -21.12 5.41 38.38
C THR A 354 -21.48 5.83 39.80
N HIS A 355 -22.78 6.01 40.07
CA HIS A 355 -23.31 6.49 41.35
C HIS A 355 -22.72 5.72 42.54
N ASN A 356 -22.25 6.46 43.56
CA ASN A 356 -21.36 5.93 44.59
C ASN A 356 -22.08 5.65 45.92
N PRO A 357 -22.37 4.39 46.28
CA PRO A 357 -23.07 4.05 47.52
C PRO A 357 -22.28 4.45 48.78
N GLY A 358 -20.95 4.43 48.70
CA GLY A 358 -20.07 4.76 49.83
C GLY A 358 -20.16 6.20 50.35
N ARG A 359 -20.94 7.07 49.70
CA ARG A 359 -21.26 8.42 50.20
C ARG A 359 -22.35 8.45 51.25
N TYR A 360 -23.15 7.37 51.38
CA TYR A 360 -24.29 7.33 52.28
C TYR A 360 -24.03 6.36 53.44
N GLU A 361 -24.31 6.82 54.66
CA GLU A 361 -24.04 6.06 55.89
C GLU A 361 -24.62 4.63 55.89
N PRO A 362 -25.85 4.38 55.40
CA PRO A 362 -26.43 3.04 55.39
C PRO A 362 -25.63 2.00 54.58
N TYR A 363 -24.91 2.41 53.52
CA TYR A 363 -24.22 1.49 52.61
C TYR A 363 -22.72 1.35 52.92
N LYS A 364 -22.15 2.18 53.81
CA LYS A 364 -20.69 2.23 54.06
C LYS A 364 -20.08 0.90 54.49
N LYS A 365 -20.83 0.07 55.23
CA LYS A 365 -20.38 -1.23 55.73
C LYS A 365 -20.82 -2.41 54.86
N LEU A 366 -21.60 -2.15 53.82
CA LEU A 366 -22.14 -3.15 52.90
C LEU A 366 -21.26 -3.27 51.66
N THR A 367 -21.46 -4.31 50.88
CA THR A 367 -20.72 -4.65 49.66
C THR A 367 -21.65 -4.64 48.46
N GLY A 368 -21.08 -4.72 47.25
CA GLY A 368 -21.85 -4.86 46.02
C GLY A 368 -22.65 -6.17 45.90
N LEU A 369 -22.53 -7.09 46.87
CA LEU A 369 -23.32 -8.33 46.95
C LEU A 369 -24.59 -8.16 47.80
N ASP A 370 -24.69 -7.08 48.57
CA ASP A 370 -25.82 -6.86 49.48
C ASP A 370 -27.01 -6.25 48.73
N GLU A 371 -28.21 -6.81 48.95
CA GLU A 371 -29.45 -6.42 48.24
C GLU A 371 -29.72 -4.91 48.27
N SER A 372 -29.47 -4.25 49.40
CA SER A 372 -29.69 -2.81 49.53
C SER A 372 -28.70 -1.95 48.71
N VAL A 373 -27.49 -2.45 48.47
CA VAL A 373 -26.49 -1.83 47.60
C VAL A 373 -26.81 -2.11 46.13
N ILE A 374 -27.24 -3.33 45.81
CA ILE A 374 -27.70 -3.72 44.47
C ILE A 374 -28.84 -2.80 44.03
N ARG A 375 -29.92 -2.71 44.83
CA ARG A 375 -31.05 -1.83 44.53
C ARG A 375 -30.64 -0.37 44.37
N PHE A 376 -29.73 0.11 45.22
CA PHE A 376 -29.21 1.46 45.10
C PHE A 376 -28.48 1.69 43.78
N LEU A 377 -27.65 0.74 43.34
CA LEU A 377 -26.90 0.85 42.08
C LEU A 377 -27.81 0.78 40.86
N GLU A 378 -28.94 0.06 40.96
CA GLU A 378 -29.89 -0.14 39.85
C GLU A 378 -30.95 0.95 39.74
N ASP A 379 -31.18 1.75 40.79
CA ASP A 379 -32.31 2.70 40.91
C ASP A 379 -32.38 3.73 39.76
N ASP A 380 -31.23 4.23 39.31
CA ASP A 380 -31.14 5.19 38.20
C ASP A 380 -30.79 4.55 36.83
N GLY A 381 -30.55 3.23 36.80
CA GLY A 381 -30.20 2.47 35.61
C GLY A 381 -28.82 2.77 35.00
N GLU A 382 -28.00 3.62 35.61
CA GLU A 382 -26.68 3.99 35.09
C GLU A 382 -25.75 2.78 35.06
N ILE A 383 -25.70 2.02 36.16
CA ILE A 383 -24.85 0.83 36.28
C ILE A 383 -25.22 -0.25 35.26
N LEU A 384 -26.51 -0.36 34.93
CA LEU A 384 -27.05 -1.35 34.00
C LEU A 384 -26.66 -1.00 32.57
N THR A 385 -26.73 0.28 32.19
CA THR A 385 -26.29 0.76 30.88
C THR A 385 -24.80 0.54 30.68
N PHE A 386 -24.00 0.81 31.71
CA PHE A 386 -22.56 0.52 31.70
C PHE A 386 -22.29 -0.98 31.51
N LEU A 387 -22.96 -1.84 32.28
CA LEU A 387 -22.80 -3.28 32.18
C LEU A 387 -23.23 -3.84 30.82
N ALA A 388 -24.28 -3.31 30.21
CA ALA A 388 -24.73 -3.74 28.88
C ALA A 388 -23.62 -3.62 27.81
N HIS A 389 -22.90 -2.50 27.78
CA HIS A 389 -21.77 -2.32 26.86
C HIS A 389 -20.57 -3.21 27.20
N VAL A 390 -20.36 -3.48 28.49
CA VAL A 390 -19.34 -4.42 28.94
C VAL A 390 -19.69 -5.84 28.49
N TYR A 391 -20.96 -6.25 28.56
CA TYR A 391 -21.43 -7.54 28.09
C TYR A 391 -21.22 -7.70 26.59
N ASP A 392 -21.58 -6.71 25.76
CA ASP A 392 -21.37 -6.78 24.31
C ASP A 392 -19.89 -7.02 23.94
N LEU A 393 -18.98 -6.31 24.61
CA LEU A 393 -17.54 -6.45 24.42
C LEU A 393 -17.04 -7.83 24.91
N ALA A 394 -17.45 -8.21 26.12
CA ALA A 394 -17.03 -9.46 26.75
C ALA A 394 -17.51 -10.68 25.96
N ASP A 395 -18.76 -10.66 25.49
CA ASP A 395 -19.36 -11.73 24.70
C ASP A 395 -18.62 -11.94 23.39
N HIS A 396 -18.33 -10.85 22.66
CA HIS A 396 -17.58 -10.93 21.42
C HIS A 396 -16.19 -11.53 21.65
N HIS A 397 -15.52 -11.12 22.73
CA HIS A 397 -14.18 -11.59 23.05
C HIS A 397 -14.15 -13.03 23.53
N VAL A 398 -15.07 -13.44 24.41
CA VAL A 398 -15.19 -14.82 24.88
C VAL A 398 -15.44 -15.74 23.68
N GLN A 399 -16.36 -15.40 22.79
CA GLN A 399 -16.62 -16.17 21.59
C GLN A 399 -15.36 -16.31 20.71
N ARG A 400 -14.61 -15.21 20.50
CA ARG A 400 -13.35 -15.24 19.75
C ARG A 400 -12.26 -16.05 20.44
N TYR A 401 -12.17 -16.00 21.77
CA TYR A 401 -11.17 -16.75 22.53
C TYR A 401 -11.43 -18.25 22.45
N ILE A 402 -12.70 -18.67 22.53
CA ILE A 402 -13.12 -20.06 22.31
C ILE A 402 -12.75 -20.50 20.88
N GLN A 403 -13.06 -19.69 19.86
CA GLN A 403 -12.72 -20.00 18.45
C GLN A 403 -11.22 -20.14 18.19
N ARG A 404 -10.37 -19.50 19.01
CA ARG A 404 -8.91 -19.51 18.89
C ARG A 404 -8.22 -20.41 19.92
N GLY A 405 -8.97 -21.28 20.62
CA GLY A 405 -8.42 -22.25 21.56
C GLY A 405 -7.65 -21.63 22.74
N PHE A 406 -7.92 -20.37 23.11
CA PHE A 406 -7.29 -19.77 24.29
C PHE A 406 -7.84 -20.39 25.57
N THR A 407 -6.96 -20.58 26.55
CA THR A 407 -7.31 -21.25 27.82
C THR A 407 -7.54 -20.27 28.98
N SER A 408 -7.24 -18.98 28.81
CA SER A 408 -7.37 -17.99 29.87
C SER A 408 -7.76 -16.62 29.34
N LEU A 409 -8.70 -15.96 30.02
CA LEU A 409 -9.12 -14.58 29.79
C LEU A 409 -9.44 -13.94 31.14
N MET A 410 -9.14 -12.65 31.29
CA MET A 410 -9.33 -11.93 32.54
C MET A 410 -10.21 -10.68 32.36
N PHE A 411 -11.13 -10.45 33.29
CA PHE A 411 -11.88 -9.21 33.40
C PHE A 411 -11.70 -8.65 34.81
N SER A 412 -11.43 -7.35 34.92
CA SER A 412 -11.19 -6.68 36.21
C SER A 412 -12.03 -5.42 36.30
N PHE A 413 -12.80 -5.28 37.36
CA PHE A 413 -13.59 -4.10 37.64
C PHE A 413 -12.96 -3.32 38.80
N GLY A 414 -12.63 -2.05 38.55
CA GLY A 414 -11.97 -1.19 39.51
C GLY A 414 -12.93 -0.14 40.07
N CYS A 415 -12.95 0.03 41.38
CA CYS A 415 -13.49 1.25 41.99
C CYS A 415 -12.51 1.81 43.02
N THR A 416 -12.84 2.94 43.65
CA THR A 416 -11.90 3.55 44.62
C THR A 416 -11.65 2.64 45.82
N GLY A 417 -12.69 1.99 46.36
CA GLY A 417 -12.59 1.18 47.58
C GLY A 417 -12.53 -0.34 47.37
N GLY A 418 -12.88 -0.84 46.18
CA GLY A 418 -12.99 -2.28 45.91
C GLY A 418 -14.16 -2.97 46.64
N GLN A 419 -15.21 -2.23 47.00
CA GLN A 419 -16.26 -2.71 47.93
C GLN A 419 -17.67 -2.75 47.33
N HIS A 420 -18.09 -1.72 46.58
CA HIS A 420 -19.46 -1.61 46.07
C HIS A 420 -19.55 -1.87 44.56
N ARG A 421 -19.35 -0.82 43.76
CA ARG A 421 -19.53 -0.81 42.29
C ARG A 421 -18.72 -1.89 41.57
N SER A 422 -17.43 -2.03 41.91
CA SER A 422 -16.59 -3.05 41.31
C SER A 422 -17.02 -4.47 41.66
N VAL A 423 -17.50 -4.68 42.89
CA VAL A 423 -17.95 -6.00 43.38
C VAL A 423 -19.21 -6.39 42.62
N TYR A 424 -20.19 -5.49 42.55
CA TYR A 424 -21.42 -5.67 41.78
C TYR A 424 -21.12 -6.00 40.31
N CYS A 425 -20.33 -5.18 39.61
CA CYS A 425 -20.05 -5.42 38.19
C CYS A 425 -19.28 -6.73 37.94
N ALA A 426 -18.34 -7.09 38.82
CA ALA A 426 -17.61 -8.34 38.71
C ALA A 426 -18.54 -9.55 38.86
N GLN A 427 -19.44 -9.52 39.85
CA GLN A 427 -20.41 -10.60 40.09
C GLN A 427 -21.32 -10.78 38.87
N HIS A 428 -21.91 -9.68 38.40
CA HIS A 428 -22.82 -9.67 37.27
C HIS A 428 -22.18 -10.11 35.95
N LEU A 429 -20.89 -9.79 35.70
CA LEU A 429 -20.21 -10.31 34.52
C LEU A 429 -19.89 -11.80 34.66
N ALA A 430 -19.49 -12.26 35.84
CA ALA A 430 -19.15 -13.66 36.03
C ALA A 430 -20.35 -14.57 35.82
N GLU A 431 -21.51 -14.21 36.38
CA GLU A 431 -22.77 -14.92 36.20
C GLU A 431 -23.22 -14.90 34.74
N HIS A 432 -23.25 -13.72 34.10
CA HIS A 432 -23.62 -13.57 32.68
C HIS A 432 -22.77 -14.46 31.76
N LEU A 433 -21.44 -14.44 31.92
CA LEU A 433 -20.55 -15.25 31.09
C LEU A 433 -20.72 -16.76 31.33
N HIS A 434 -20.92 -17.16 32.59
CA HIS A 434 -21.15 -18.55 32.94
C HIS A 434 -22.47 -19.07 32.34
N GLU A 435 -23.56 -18.32 32.52
CA GLU A 435 -24.89 -18.68 32.01
C GLU A 435 -24.93 -18.71 30.48
N LYS A 436 -24.29 -17.74 29.82
CA LYS A 436 -24.35 -17.60 28.37
C LYS A 436 -23.47 -18.60 27.61
N PHE A 437 -22.28 -18.89 28.12
CA PHE A 437 -21.29 -19.71 27.40
C PHE A 437 -21.04 -21.08 28.04
N GLY A 438 -21.54 -21.34 29.26
CA GLY A 438 -21.28 -22.59 29.96
C GLY A 438 -19.80 -22.83 30.25
N ILE A 439 -19.03 -21.76 30.46
CA ILE A 439 -17.59 -21.81 30.74
C ILE A 439 -17.32 -21.75 32.25
N GLU A 440 -16.16 -22.25 32.66
CA GLU A 440 -15.71 -22.11 34.04
C GLU A 440 -15.27 -20.67 34.31
N VAL A 441 -15.85 -20.06 35.36
CA VAL A 441 -15.55 -18.68 35.74
C VAL A 441 -15.06 -18.62 37.18
N HIS A 442 -13.88 -18.04 37.38
CA HIS A 442 -13.28 -17.82 38.71
C HIS A 442 -13.50 -16.36 39.07
N ILE A 443 -14.36 -16.09 40.03
CA ILE A 443 -14.58 -14.73 40.54
C ILE A 443 -13.79 -14.50 41.83
N THR A 444 -13.13 -13.33 41.93
CA THR A 444 -12.40 -12.92 43.13
C THR A 444 -12.62 -11.45 43.45
N HIS A 445 -13.22 -11.20 44.61
CA HIS A 445 -13.36 -9.87 45.19
C HIS A 445 -12.19 -9.56 46.11
N ARG A 446 -11.13 -8.97 45.55
CA ARG A 446 -9.81 -8.91 46.19
C ARG A 446 -9.82 -8.20 47.55
N GLU A 447 -10.51 -7.08 47.68
CA GLU A 447 -10.58 -6.34 48.95
C GLU A 447 -11.55 -6.94 49.95
N GLN A 448 -12.50 -7.77 49.50
CA GLN A 448 -13.42 -8.49 50.37
C GLN A 448 -12.88 -9.86 50.81
N GLY A 449 -11.80 -10.36 50.17
CA GLY A 449 -11.23 -11.67 50.45
C GLY A 449 -12.14 -12.83 50.04
N ILE A 450 -13.05 -12.59 49.08
CA ILE A 450 -14.04 -13.57 48.62
C ILE A 450 -13.57 -14.12 47.27
N SER A 451 -13.54 -15.45 47.13
CA SER A 451 -13.29 -16.13 45.86
C SER A 451 -14.31 -17.25 45.67
N GLN A 452 -14.86 -17.35 44.47
CA GLN A 452 -15.83 -18.37 44.09
C GLN A 452 -15.51 -18.90 42.69
N VAL A 453 -15.81 -20.17 42.45
CA VAL A 453 -15.70 -20.80 41.14
C VAL A 453 -17.09 -21.22 40.69
N LEU A 454 -17.51 -20.70 39.53
CA LEU A 454 -18.69 -21.14 38.81
C LEU A 454 -18.26 -22.29 37.90
N THR A 455 -18.46 -23.52 38.36
CA THR A 455 -18.07 -24.73 37.63
C THR A 455 -19.14 -25.11 36.61
N THR A 456 -18.70 -25.68 35.50
CA THR A 456 -19.60 -26.19 34.46
C THR A 456 -20.34 -27.42 34.99
N SER A 457 -21.68 -27.36 34.99
CA SER A 457 -22.48 -28.54 35.32
C SER A 457 -22.35 -29.54 34.16
N LYS A 458 -21.68 -30.67 34.38
CA LYS A 458 -21.62 -31.76 33.40
C LYS A 458 -23.02 -32.27 33.06
N THR A 459 -23.35 -32.26 31.77
CA THR A 459 -24.18 -33.26 31.07
C THR A 459 -23.76 -33.17 29.60
N PHE A 460 -23.25 -34.20 28.94
CA PHE A 460 -23.68 -35.60 28.92
C PHE A 460 -22.62 -36.62 29.37
#